data_AF-A0A1F4W2A2-F1
#
_entry.id   AF-A0A1F4W2A2-F1
#
_cell.length_a   1.000
_cell.length_b   1.000
_cell.length_c   1.000
_cell.angle_alpha   90.00
_cell.angle_beta   90.00
_cell.angle_gamma   90.00
#
_symmetry.space_group_name_H-M   'P 1'
#
loop_
_entity.id
_entity.type
_entity.pdbx_description
1 polymer ?
#
loop_
_entity_poly.entity_id
_entity_poly.type
_entity_poly.pdbx_seq_one_letter_code
_entity_poly.pdbx_strand_id
1 'polypeptide(L)'
;MEVVVLKIGKYDPTLNGSLSKYEGYVSSTKQIIDLPLEDEACRRISSNVEKYGSFSILGYSTLLRAIQTSECIAAEIKIPCSALNEVRFDLAQLVTEEEFISHGSALVRERFVESFVNDTLLETRRQLFERIRDVFSFLSAQRVEKVCLVSHSFMMKLLEATTLGIDFWEYPEKLSEFIRPERKTYEFGEGFRFNF
;
A
#
# COMPACT_ATOMS: atom_id res chain seq x y z
N MET A 1 9.58 10.42 -16.73
CA MET A 1 8.18 9.97 -16.67
C MET A 1 7.60 10.41 -15.32
N GLU A 2 6.41 11.01 -15.29
CA GLU A 2 5.72 11.30 -14.02
C GLU A 2 5.02 10.03 -13.52
N VAL A 3 5.26 9.68 -12.26
CA VAL A 3 4.61 8.54 -11.60
C VAL A 3 3.75 9.04 -10.45
N VAL A 4 2.47 8.68 -10.46
CA VAL A 4 1.53 8.93 -9.36
C VAL A 4 1.21 7.61 -8.67
N VAL A 5 1.45 7.52 -7.37
CA VAL A 5 1.11 6.34 -6.57
C VAL A 5 -0.09 6.68 -5.71
N LEU A 6 -1.14 5.86 -5.79
CA LEU A 6 -2.40 6.05 -5.08
C LEU A 6 -2.66 4.87 -4.17
N LYS A 7 -3.17 5.19 -2.98
CA LYS A 7 -3.78 4.21 -2.10
C LYS A 7 -5.09 3.75 -2.71
N ILE A 8 -5.36 2.47 -2.57
CA ILE A 8 -6.66 1.86 -2.82
C ILE A 8 -7.85 2.67 -2.26
N GLY A 9 -9.05 2.38 -2.78
CA GLY A 9 -10.31 2.90 -2.26
C GLY A 9 -10.61 2.43 -0.84
N LYS A 10 -11.60 3.09 -0.23
CA LYS A 10 -12.09 2.76 1.10
C LYS A 10 -12.75 1.38 1.09
N TYR A 11 -12.51 0.62 2.16
CA TYR A 11 -13.07 -0.70 2.38
C TYR A 11 -13.45 -0.86 3.85
N ASP A 12 -14.34 -1.81 4.13
CA ASP A 12 -14.76 -2.17 5.48
C ASP A 12 -14.04 -3.45 5.94
N PRO A 13 -13.10 -3.38 6.91
CA PRO A 13 -12.44 -4.57 7.43
C PRO A 13 -13.39 -5.49 8.19
N THR A 14 -14.56 -5.03 8.63
CA THR A 14 -15.51 -5.87 9.39
C THR A 14 -16.35 -6.78 8.51
N LEU A 15 -16.26 -6.65 7.18
CA LEU A 15 -17.13 -7.36 6.22
C LEU A 15 -18.61 -7.24 6.62
N ASN A 16 -19.10 -6.01 6.71
CA ASN A 16 -20.47 -5.69 7.14
C ASN A 16 -20.80 -6.25 8.54
N GLY A 17 -19.84 -6.19 9.45
CA GLY A 17 -19.98 -6.65 10.84
C GLY A 17 -19.88 -8.16 11.05
N SER A 18 -19.49 -8.94 10.04
CA SER A 18 -19.26 -10.39 10.20
C SER A 18 -17.94 -10.72 10.92
N LEU A 19 -17.01 -9.76 10.99
CA LEU A 19 -15.74 -9.85 11.71
C LEU A 19 -15.55 -8.63 12.63
N SER A 20 -14.80 -8.82 13.71
CA SER A 20 -14.19 -7.69 14.43
C SER A 20 -13.23 -6.94 13.49
N LYS A 21 -12.99 -5.65 13.74
CA LYS A 21 -11.99 -4.89 12.96
C LYS A 21 -10.62 -5.55 13.03
N TYR A 22 -10.26 -6.07 14.20
CA TYR A 22 -8.99 -6.73 14.42
C TYR A 22 -8.91 -8.03 13.61
N GLU A 23 -9.91 -8.90 13.67
CA GLU A 23 -9.99 -10.13 12.88
C GLU A 23 -9.91 -9.88 11.38
N GLY A 24 -10.61 -8.84 10.91
CA GLY A 24 -10.56 -8.39 9.52
C GLY A 24 -9.18 -7.94 9.08
N TYR A 25 -8.48 -7.17 9.92
CA TYR A 25 -7.10 -6.78 9.63
C TYR A 25 -6.13 -7.96 9.70
N VAL A 26 -6.21 -8.84 10.71
CA VAL A 26 -5.38 -10.06 10.79
C VAL A 26 -5.51 -10.89 9.51
N SER A 27 -6.75 -11.10 9.04
CA SER A 27 -7.02 -11.91 7.86
C SER A 27 -6.52 -11.24 6.57
N SER A 28 -6.70 -9.93 6.44
CA SER A 28 -6.31 -9.18 5.23
C SER A 28 -4.81 -8.90 5.13
N THR A 29 -4.10 -8.67 6.25
CA THR A 29 -2.64 -8.48 6.24
C THR A 29 -1.89 -9.79 5.96
N LYS A 30 -2.47 -10.94 6.33
CA LYS A 30 -2.01 -12.26 5.91
C LYS A 30 -2.36 -12.60 4.45
N GLN A 31 -3.28 -11.82 3.85
CA GLN A 31 -3.89 -12.06 2.54
C GLN A 31 -4.69 -13.38 2.48
N ILE A 32 -5.33 -13.76 3.59
CA ILE A 32 -6.28 -14.89 3.65
C ILE A 32 -7.64 -14.48 3.09
N ILE A 33 -8.06 -13.25 3.41
CA ILE A 33 -9.29 -12.63 2.92
C ILE A 33 -8.92 -11.39 2.13
N ASP A 34 -9.56 -11.23 0.97
CA ASP A 34 -9.50 -9.99 0.22
C ASP A 34 -10.80 -9.20 0.39
N LEU A 35 -10.67 -8.01 0.99
CA LEU A 35 -11.80 -7.19 1.35
C LEU A 35 -12.25 -6.39 0.12
N PRO A 36 -13.56 -6.37 -0.22
CA PRO A 36 -14.08 -5.53 -1.28
C PRO A 36 -14.08 -4.05 -0.88
N LEU A 37 -14.11 -3.16 -1.87
CA LEU A 37 -14.37 -1.75 -1.65
C LEU A 37 -15.79 -1.51 -1.12
N GLU A 38 -15.96 -0.40 -0.39
CA GLU A 38 -17.28 0.14 -0.07
C GLU A 38 -17.93 0.77 -1.32
N ASP A 39 -19.27 0.78 -1.37
CA ASP A 39 -20.04 1.29 -2.53
C ASP A 39 -19.66 2.72 -2.96
N GLU A 40 -19.32 3.58 -2.00
CA GLU A 40 -18.95 4.97 -2.29
C GLU A 40 -17.48 5.17 -2.68
N ALA A 41 -16.65 4.11 -2.58
CA ALA A 41 -15.21 4.23 -2.78
C ALA A 41 -14.88 4.72 -4.18
N CYS A 42 -15.52 4.19 -5.23
CA CYS A 42 -15.24 4.62 -6.59
C CYS A 42 -15.51 6.11 -6.81
N ARG A 43 -16.61 6.67 -6.28
CA ARG A 43 -16.91 8.10 -6.41
C ARG A 43 -15.79 8.97 -5.83
N ARG A 44 -15.26 8.59 -4.66
CA ARG A 44 -14.16 9.30 -4.00
C ARG A 44 -12.83 9.13 -4.75
N ILE A 45 -12.56 7.94 -5.28
CA ILE A 45 -11.37 7.69 -6.09
C ILE A 45 -11.39 8.56 -7.34
N SER A 46 -12.48 8.53 -8.11
CA SER A 46 -12.58 9.28 -9.36
C SER A 46 -12.39 10.79 -9.12
N SER A 47 -13.05 11.36 -8.10
CA SER A 47 -12.89 12.80 -7.78
C SER A 47 -11.45 13.15 -7.37
N ASN A 48 -10.79 12.27 -6.61
CA ASN A 48 -9.41 12.49 -6.19
C ASN A 48 -8.41 12.33 -7.32
N VAL A 49 -8.76 11.55 -8.35
CA VAL A 49 -7.89 11.26 -9.47
C VAL A 49 -7.94 12.33 -10.55
N GLU A 50 -9.08 13.00 -10.72
CA GLU A 50 -9.25 14.09 -11.70
C GLU A 50 -8.16 15.17 -11.59
N LYS A 51 -7.68 15.48 -10.37
CA LYS A 51 -6.62 16.47 -10.13
C LYS A 51 -5.26 16.08 -10.73
N TYR A 52 -5.06 14.81 -11.07
CA TYR A 52 -3.84 14.32 -11.71
C TYR A 52 -3.97 14.25 -13.24
N GLY A 53 -5.16 14.46 -13.82
CA GLY A 53 -5.39 14.33 -15.26
C GLY A 53 -5.40 12.86 -15.73
N SER A 54 -5.16 12.64 -17.03
CA SER A 54 -5.21 11.32 -17.66
C SER A 54 -3.91 10.54 -17.50
N PHE A 55 -4.03 9.21 -17.34
CA PHE A 55 -2.90 8.29 -17.32
C PHE A 55 -2.87 7.42 -18.57
N SER A 56 -1.70 7.26 -19.18
CA SER A 56 -1.54 6.30 -20.27
C SER A 56 -1.56 4.87 -19.73
N ILE A 57 -0.88 4.64 -18.60
CA ILE A 57 -0.76 3.32 -17.99
C ILE A 57 -1.13 3.39 -16.51
N LEU A 58 -1.88 2.39 -16.05
CA LEU A 58 -2.18 2.15 -14.66
C LEU A 58 -1.68 0.76 -14.25
N GLY A 59 -0.64 0.71 -13.43
CA GLY A 59 -0.21 -0.49 -12.72
C GLY A 59 -1.00 -0.67 -11.43
N TYR A 60 -1.47 -1.87 -11.09
CA TYR A 60 -2.24 -2.09 -9.86
C TYR A 60 -1.90 -3.40 -9.16
N SER A 61 -1.94 -3.39 -7.83
CA SER A 61 -1.89 -4.60 -7.01
C SER A 61 -2.91 -5.64 -7.46
N THR A 62 -2.58 -6.92 -7.39
CA THR A 62 -3.49 -8.01 -7.76
C THR A 62 -4.52 -8.35 -6.68
N LEU A 63 -4.53 -7.65 -5.54
CA LEU A 63 -5.57 -7.76 -4.52
C LEU A 63 -6.89 -7.08 -4.96
N LEU A 64 -8.03 -7.71 -4.69
CA LEU A 64 -9.40 -7.36 -5.07
C LEU A 64 -9.70 -5.85 -4.92
N ARG A 65 -9.44 -5.28 -3.75
CA ARG A 65 -9.65 -3.84 -3.51
C ARG A 65 -8.84 -2.94 -4.45
N ALA A 66 -7.64 -3.35 -4.86
CA ALA A 66 -6.86 -2.62 -5.85
C ALA A 66 -7.36 -2.84 -7.28
N ILE A 67 -7.83 -4.05 -7.60
CA ILE A 67 -8.53 -4.35 -8.86
C ILE A 67 -9.74 -3.42 -9.00
N GLN A 68 -10.63 -3.42 -8.01
CA GLN A 68 -11.81 -2.56 -7.98
C GLN A 68 -11.45 -1.07 -8.00
N THR A 69 -10.39 -0.66 -7.29
CA THR A 69 -9.91 0.73 -7.35
C THR A 69 -9.47 1.09 -8.77
N SER A 70 -8.77 0.19 -9.46
CA SER A 70 -8.33 0.40 -10.83
C SER A 70 -9.50 0.60 -11.79
N GLU A 71 -10.64 -0.07 -11.55
CA GLU A 71 -11.86 0.08 -12.35
C GLU A 71 -12.46 1.49 -12.22
N CYS A 72 -12.33 2.13 -11.06
CA CYS A 72 -12.76 3.51 -10.82
C CYS A 72 -11.88 4.58 -11.49
N ILE A 73 -10.73 4.20 -12.06
CA ILE A 73 -9.73 5.12 -12.63
C ILE A 73 -9.67 4.95 -14.15
N ALA A 74 -9.75 6.06 -14.88
CA ALA A 74 -9.56 6.07 -16.32
C ALA A 74 -8.06 5.99 -16.67
N ALA A 75 -7.70 5.00 -17.49
CA ALA A 75 -6.38 4.85 -18.08
C ALA A 75 -6.51 4.08 -19.40
N GLU A 76 -5.61 4.32 -20.36
CA GLU A 76 -5.64 3.63 -21.66
C GLU A 76 -5.30 2.14 -21.52
N ILE A 77 -4.30 1.83 -20.68
CA ILE A 77 -3.86 0.46 -20.41
C ILE A 77 -3.81 0.23 -18.90
N LYS A 78 -4.43 -0.86 -18.44
CA LYS A 78 -4.37 -1.30 -17.04
C LYS A 78 -3.58 -2.60 -16.95
N ILE A 79 -2.56 -2.64 -16.09
CA ILE A 79 -1.63 -3.77 -15.98
C ILE A 79 -1.60 -4.26 -14.52
N PRO A 80 -1.98 -5.52 -14.24
CA PRO A 80 -1.81 -6.09 -12.92
C PRO A 80 -0.31 -6.25 -12.61
N CYS A 81 0.10 -5.89 -11.39
CA CYS A 81 1.47 -5.94 -10.91
C CYS A 81 1.49 -6.43 -9.46
N SER A 82 1.80 -7.71 -9.25
CA SER A 82 1.82 -8.32 -7.91
C SER A 82 2.88 -7.72 -6.99
N ALA A 83 3.94 -7.12 -7.54
CA ALA A 83 4.93 -6.38 -6.78
C ALA A 83 4.32 -5.21 -5.98
N LEU A 84 3.17 -4.67 -6.42
CA LEU A 84 2.41 -3.62 -5.73
C LEU A 84 1.48 -4.12 -4.61
N ASN A 85 1.39 -5.42 -4.36
CA ASN A 85 0.53 -5.96 -3.29
C ASN A 85 0.90 -5.37 -1.92
N GLU A 86 0.01 -5.46 -0.93
CA GLU A 86 0.39 -5.04 0.42
C GLU A 86 1.52 -5.93 0.96
N VAL A 87 2.33 -5.39 1.87
CA VAL A 87 3.29 -6.19 2.64
C VAL A 87 2.53 -7.19 3.50
N ARG A 88 2.91 -8.46 3.41
CA ARG A 88 2.35 -9.54 4.23
C ARG A 88 3.00 -9.51 5.60
N PHE A 89 2.15 -9.46 6.61
CA PHE A 89 2.57 -9.61 8.01
C PHE A 89 1.42 -10.17 8.84
N ASP A 90 1.79 -10.81 9.95
CA ASP A 90 0.83 -11.33 10.91
C ASP A 90 0.55 -10.25 11.95
N LEU A 91 -0.60 -9.58 11.86
CA LEU A 91 -0.99 -8.56 12.83
C LEU A 91 -1.02 -9.12 14.27
N ALA A 92 -1.41 -10.39 14.44
CA ALA A 92 -1.48 -11.03 15.75
C ALA A 92 -0.11 -11.38 16.35
N GLN A 93 0.97 -11.32 15.56
CA GLN A 93 2.35 -11.37 16.07
C GLN A 93 2.89 -9.97 16.40
N LEU A 94 2.25 -8.91 15.92
CA LEU A 94 2.69 -7.53 16.14
C LEU A 94 2.02 -6.92 17.36
N VAL A 95 0.70 -7.10 17.50
CA VAL A 95 -0.11 -6.51 18.57
C VAL A 95 -1.21 -7.48 18.98
N THR A 96 -1.62 -7.46 20.25
CA THR A 96 -2.84 -8.16 20.67
C THR A 96 -4.09 -7.40 20.25
N GLU A 97 -5.26 -8.03 20.38
CA GLU A 97 -6.54 -7.37 20.11
C GLU A 97 -6.78 -6.21 21.09
N GLU A 98 -6.46 -6.38 22.38
CA GLU A 98 -6.60 -5.34 23.41
C GLU A 98 -5.71 -4.13 23.12
N GLU A 99 -4.45 -4.39 22.72
CA GLU A 99 -3.52 -3.36 22.29
C GLU A 99 -4.02 -2.63 21.04
N PHE A 100 -4.54 -3.37 20.06
CA PHE A 100 -5.13 -2.79 18.86
C PHE A 100 -6.36 -1.93 19.16
N ILE A 101 -7.25 -2.36 20.06
CA ILE A 101 -8.40 -1.57 20.49
C ILE A 101 -7.96 -0.28 21.18
N SER A 102 -6.91 -0.35 22.00
CA SER A 102 -6.42 0.77 22.81
C SER A 102 -5.62 1.79 22.00
N HIS A 103 -4.77 1.34 21.08
CA HIS A 103 -3.79 2.18 20.37
C HIS A 103 -4.02 2.28 18.86
N GLY A 104 -4.84 1.39 18.29
CA GLY A 104 -5.19 1.37 16.89
C GLY A 104 -4.00 1.22 15.94
N SER A 105 -4.15 1.78 14.74
CA SER A 105 -3.15 1.64 13.67
C SER A 105 -1.81 2.34 13.97
N ALA A 106 -1.72 3.19 14.99
CA ALA A 106 -0.45 3.81 15.36
C ALA A 106 0.54 2.78 15.89
N LEU A 107 0.10 1.95 16.85
CA LEU A 107 0.91 0.86 17.38
C LEU A 107 1.24 -0.18 16.30
N VAL A 108 0.31 -0.46 15.38
CA VAL A 108 0.60 -1.36 14.25
C VAL A 108 1.74 -0.83 13.38
N ARG A 109 1.79 0.48 13.12
CA ARG A 109 2.89 1.09 12.34
C ARG A 109 4.22 1.01 13.07
N GLU A 110 4.21 1.27 14.38
CA GLU A 110 5.40 1.14 15.24
C GLU A 110 5.94 -0.30 15.20
N ARG A 111 5.10 -1.28 15.51
CA ARG A 111 5.47 -2.71 15.53
C ARG A 111 5.84 -3.26 14.15
N PHE A 112 5.25 -2.73 13.09
CA PHE A 112 5.65 -3.04 11.71
C PHE A 112 7.09 -2.58 11.45
N VAL A 113 7.44 -1.34 11.83
CA VAL A 113 8.80 -0.81 11.65
C VAL A 113 9.80 -1.62 12.48
N GLU A 114 9.50 -1.90 13.74
CA GLU A 114 10.35 -2.77 14.59
C GLU A 114 10.57 -4.15 13.93
N SER A 115 9.49 -4.77 13.42
CA SER A 115 9.59 -6.08 12.77
C SER A 115 10.32 -6.02 11.43
N PHE A 116 10.20 -4.92 10.69
CA PHE A 116 10.99 -4.70 9.48
C PHE A 116 12.49 -4.62 9.83
N VAL A 117 12.85 -3.84 10.85
CA VAL A 117 14.24 -3.68 11.32
C VAL A 117 14.84 -5.02 11.75
N ASN A 118 14.07 -5.80 12.49
CA ASN A 118 14.48 -7.11 12.99
C ASN A 118 14.34 -8.25 11.96
N ASP A 119 13.83 -7.97 10.75
CA ASP A 119 13.56 -8.95 9.69
C ASP A 119 12.62 -10.10 10.12
N THR A 120 11.59 -9.79 10.91
CA THR A 120 10.63 -10.75 11.48
C THR A 120 9.22 -10.65 10.87
N LEU A 121 9.05 -9.88 9.79
CA LEU A 121 7.81 -9.87 9.02
C LEU A 121 7.62 -11.22 8.28
N LEU A 122 6.41 -11.50 7.79
CA LEU A 122 6.17 -12.71 6.98
C LEU A 122 6.90 -12.66 5.63
N GLU A 123 7.16 -11.46 5.12
CA GLU A 123 8.08 -11.20 4.01
C GLU A 123 9.40 -10.65 4.54
N THR A 124 10.51 -11.29 4.18
CA THR A 124 11.85 -10.79 4.50
C THR A 124 12.13 -9.46 3.81
N ARG A 125 12.99 -8.64 4.40
CA ARG A 125 13.47 -7.38 3.80
C ARG A 125 14.03 -7.59 2.39
N ARG A 126 14.73 -8.70 2.14
CA ARG A 126 15.24 -9.06 0.81
C ARG A 126 14.12 -9.25 -0.21
N GLN A 127 13.06 -9.96 0.14
CA GLN A 127 11.90 -10.14 -0.74
C GLN A 127 11.21 -8.81 -1.03
N LEU A 128 11.07 -7.94 -0.02
CA LEU A 128 10.51 -6.60 -0.20
C LEU A 128 11.37 -5.73 -1.12
N PHE A 129 12.70 -5.81 -0.99
CA PHE A 129 13.64 -5.14 -1.89
C PHE A 129 13.51 -5.63 -3.33
N GLU A 130 13.45 -6.94 -3.54
CA GLU A 130 13.24 -7.55 -4.87
C GLU A 130 11.91 -7.04 -5.49
N ARG A 131 10.82 -7.00 -4.71
CA ARG A 131 9.53 -6.45 -5.17
C ARG A 131 9.62 -4.97 -5.57
N ILE A 132 10.34 -4.15 -4.81
CA ILE A 132 10.52 -2.73 -5.16
C ILE A 132 11.32 -2.59 -6.47
N ARG A 133 12.34 -3.43 -6.67
CA ARG A 133 13.07 -3.49 -7.95
C ARG A 133 12.18 -3.92 -9.11
N ASP A 134 11.24 -4.83 -8.89
CA ASP A 134 10.28 -5.25 -9.91
C ASP A 134 9.33 -4.09 -10.28
N VAL A 135 8.92 -3.26 -9.32
CA VAL A 135 8.16 -2.03 -9.59
C VAL A 135 8.97 -1.06 -10.46
N PHE A 136 10.24 -0.83 -10.15
CA PHE A 136 11.09 0.04 -10.99
C PHE A 136 11.39 -0.56 -12.37
N SER A 137 11.50 -1.88 -12.47
CA SER A 137 11.66 -2.58 -13.75
C SER A 137 10.39 -2.43 -14.59
N PHE A 138 9.21 -2.57 -13.96
CA PHE A 138 7.92 -2.27 -14.59
C PHE A 138 7.89 -0.83 -15.11
N LEU A 139 8.26 0.15 -14.30
CA LEU A 139 8.29 1.57 -14.70
C LEU A 139 9.27 1.82 -15.85
N SER A 140 10.48 1.25 -15.80
CA SER A 140 11.52 1.40 -16.84
C SER A 140 11.09 0.85 -18.20
N ALA A 141 10.20 -0.16 -18.21
CA ALA A 141 9.68 -0.72 -19.44
C ALA A 141 8.64 0.20 -20.13
N GLN A 142 8.11 1.20 -19.42
CA GLN A 142 7.07 2.08 -19.95
C GLN A 142 7.70 3.22 -20.76
N ARG A 143 7.18 3.44 -21.97
CA ARG A 143 7.57 4.54 -22.86
C ARG A 143 6.46 5.60 -22.93
N VAL A 144 5.96 5.99 -21.77
CA VAL A 144 4.85 6.94 -21.64
C VAL A 144 5.24 8.10 -20.73
N GLU A 145 4.52 9.22 -20.85
CA GLU A 145 4.80 10.41 -20.04
C GLU A 145 4.34 10.24 -18.60
N LYS A 146 3.19 9.58 -18.38
CA LYS A 146 2.54 9.50 -17.07
C LYS A 146 1.98 8.11 -16.74
N VAL A 147 2.34 7.60 -15.56
CA VAL A 147 1.89 6.31 -15.03
C VAL A 147 1.19 6.49 -13.67
N CYS A 148 0.09 5.79 -13.47
CA CYS A 148 -0.54 5.62 -12.15
C CYS A 148 -0.19 4.24 -11.57
N LEU A 149 0.13 4.17 -10.29
CA LEU A 149 0.28 2.93 -9.53
C LEU A 149 -0.77 2.89 -8.42
N VAL A 150 -1.52 1.78 -8.30
CA VAL A 150 -2.48 1.57 -7.21
C VAL A 150 -1.96 0.50 -6.26
N SER A 151 -1.74 0.88 -5.00
CA SER A 151 -1.12 0.01 -3.98
C SER A 151 -1.68 0.28 -2.57
N HIS A 152 -1.04 -0.28 -1.56
CA HIS A 152 -1.49 -0.31 -0.17
C HIS A 152 -0.48 0.39 0.75
N SER A 153 -0.84 0.59 2.01
CA SER A 153 -0.21 1.60 2.84
C SER A 153 1.27 1.34 3.12
N PHE A 154 1.64 0.12 3.50
CA PHE A 154 3.04 -0.18 3.84
C PHE A 154 3.89 -0.32 2.58
N MET A 155 3.41 -1.01 1.56
CA MET A 155 4.09 -1.09 0.26
C MET A 155 4.36 0.30 -0.34
N MET A 156 3.38 1.20 -0.29
CA MET A 156 3.54 2.59 -0.72
C MET A 156 4.59 3.34 0.10
N LYS A 157 4.70 3.10 1.40
CA LYS A 157 5.72 3.77 2.24
C LYS A 157 7.14 3.28 1.94
N LEU A 158 7.33 1.98 1.70
CA LEU A 158 8.62 1.45 1.27
C LEU A 158 9.03 2.01 -0.10
N LEU A 159 8.07 2.13 -1.02
CA LEU A 159 8.30 2.75 -2.33
C LEU A 159 8.65 4.23 -2.20
N GLU A 160 7.87 5.01 -1.46
CA GLU A 160 8.10 6.45 -1.23
C GLU A 160 9.49 6.69 -0.62
N ALA A 161 9.85 5.95 0.43
CA ALA A 161 11.16 6.04 1.06
C ALA A 161 12.29 5.75 0.06
N THR A 162 12.11 4.74 -0.81
CA THR A 162 13.12 4.39 -1.83
C THR A 162 13.26 5.50 -2.87
N THR A 163 12.16 6.09 -3.33
CA THR A 163 12.20 7.21 -4.31
C THR A 163 12.80 8.48 -3.74
N LEU A 164 12.78 8.64 -2.42
CA LEU A 164 13.43 9.74 -1.71
C LEU A 164 14.91 9.47 -1.41
N GLY A 165 15.43 8.31 -1.80
CA GLY A 165 16.83 7.93 -1.58
C GLY A 165 17.15 7.58 -0.13
N ILE A 166 16.16 7.20 0.67
CA ILE A 166 16.38 6.73 2.03
C ILE A 166 16.98 5.32 1.95
N ASP A 167 18.20 5.17 2.45
CA ASP A 167 18.93 3.91 2.39
C ASP A 167 18.57 2.98 3.56
N PHE A 168 17.29 2.61 3.65
CA PHE A 168 16.78 1.70 4.69
C PHE A 168 16.94 0.21 4.33
N TRP A 169 17.45 -0.09 3.13
CA TRP A 169 17.76 -1.47 2.76
C TRP A 169 19.08 -1.92 3.38
N GLU A 170 20.09 -1.05 3.41
CA GLU A 170 21.35 -1.26 4.13
C GLU A 170 21.24 -0.88 5.63
N TYR A 171 20.53 0.22 5.94
CA TYR A 171 20.38 0.76 7.29
C TYR A 171 18.91 0.79 7.73
N PRO A 172 18.30 -0.36 8.10
CA PRO A 172 16.85 -0.49 8.27
C PRO A 172 16.24 0.46 9.30
N GLU A 173 16.99 0.85 10.33
CA GLU A 173 16.58 1.80 11.35
C GLU A 173 16.17 3.16 10.77
N LYS A 174 16.72 3.55 9.60
CA LYS A 174 16.34 4.80 8.90
C LYS A 174 14.87 4.81 8.48
N LEU A 175 14.23 3.64 8.35
CA LEU A 175 12.79 3.58 8.05
C LEU A 175 11.95 4.20 9.19
N SER A 176 12.42 4.14 10.44
CA SER A 176 11.72 4.73 11.60
C SER A 176 11.71 6.25 11.60
N GLU A 177 12.71 6.89 10.97
CA GLU A 177 12.76 8.35 10.79
C GLU A 177 11.70 8.81 9.77
N PHE A 178 11.33 7.92 8.85
CA PHE A 178 10.40 8.19 7.77
C PHE A 178 8.95 7.83 8.11
N ILE A 179 8.71 6.62 8.61
CA ILE A 179 7.38 6.15 9.01
C ILE A 179 7.13 6.61 10.45
N ARG A 180 6.43 7.74 10.59
CA ARG A 180 6.00 8.27 11.88
C ARG A 180 4.74 7.55 12.37
N PRO A 181 4.79 6.73 13.44
CA PRO A 181 3.67 5.88 13.85
C PRO A 181 2.39 6.66 14.20
N GLU A 182 2.51 7.86 14.74
CA GLU A 182 1.39 8.71 15.13
C GLU A 182 0.64 9.32 13.93
N ARG A 183 1.27 9.35 12.75
CA ARG A 183 0.69 9.93 11.55
C ARG A 183 0.08 8.85 10.67
N LYS A 184 -1.15 9.09 10.21
CA LYS A 184 -1.74 8.28 9.14
C LYS A 184 -0.89 8.44 7.88
N THR A 185 -0.61 7.33 7.20
CA THR A 185 0.30 7.32 6.04
C THR A 185 -0.31 8.00 4.83
N TYR A 186 -1.50 7.54 4.42
CA TYR A 186 -2.28 8.07 3.30
C TYR A 186 -3.78 7.90 3.55
N GLU A 187 -4.57 8.88 3.12
CA GLU A 187 -6.01 8.71 2.94
C GLU A 187 -6.32 7.81 1.73
N PHE A 188 -7.52 7.25 1.67
CA PHE A 188 -7.95 6.43 0.52
C PHE A 188 -8.04 7.29 -0.75
N GLY A 189 -7.48 6.80 -1.86
CA GLY A 189 -7.37 7.57 -3.11
C GLY A 189 -6.34 8.71 -3.08
N GLU A 190 -5.59 8.85 -2.00
CA GLU A 190 -4.45 9.77 -1.92
C GLU A 190 -3.13 9.01 -2.01
N GLY A 191 -2.05 9.75 -2.19
CA GLY A 191 -0.70 9.19 -2.23
C GLY A 191 0.32 10.25 -2.61
N PHE A 192 1.33 9.86 -3.38
CA PHE A 192 2.48 10.71 -3.70
C PHE A 192 2.83 10.66 -5.18
N ARG A 193 3.68 11.60 -5.62
CA ARG A 193 4.19 11.67 -6.99
C ARG A 193 5.70 11.78 -6.99
N PHE A 194 6.34 11.23 -8.01
CA PHE A 194 7.77 11.38 -8.24
C PHE A 194 8.08 11.34 -9.73
N ASN A 195 9.26 11.82 -10.10
CA ASN A 195 9.79 11.69 -11.45
C ASN A 195 10.69 10.46 -11.50
N PHE A 196 10.42 9.58 -12.45
CA PHE A 196 11.22 8.40 -12.78
C PHE A 196 11.96 8.59 -14.10
#